data_AF-A0A7J6UA44-F1
#
_entry.id   AF-A0A7J6UA44-F1
#
_cell.length_a   1.000
_cell.length_b   1.000
_cell.length_c   1.000
_cell.angle_alpha   90.00
_cell.angle_beta   90.00
_cell.angle_gamma   90.00
#
_symmetry.space_group_name_H-M   'P 1'
#
loop_
_entity.id
_entity.type
_entity.pdbx_description
1 polymer ?
#
loop_
_entity_poly.entity_id
_entity_poly.type
_entity_poly.pdbx_seq_one_letter_code
_entity_poly.pdbx_strand_id
1 'polypeptide(L)'
;MPSAQRWKCRLLFSRIDLTQEKVEVLRLPHPSDGKLANFLLTSAGRLFEVNSFERSGYNRGSIFAGDETLVRDPHVLLGTEVAPVMVLLPYLASQKGNQDRL
;
A
#
# COMPACT_ATOMS: atom_id res chain seq x y z
N MET A 1 -21.38 14.90 26.04
CA MET A 1 -19.98 14.44 25.87
C MET A 1 -19.68 14.45 24.38
N PRO A 2 -18.63 15.12 23.89
CA PRO A 2 -18.28 15.03 22.48
C PRO A 2 -17.91 13.57 22.16
N SER A 3 -18.49 13.02 21.10
CA SER A 3 -18.20 11.68 20.63
C SER A 3 -16.71 11.57 20.33
N ALA A 4 -16.05 10.53 20.87
CA ALA A 4 -14.65 10.28 20.60
C ALA A 4 -14.45 10.08 19.09
N GLN A 5 -14.00 11.14 18.40
CA GLN A 5 -13.57 11.06 17.01
C GLN A 5 -12.40 10.08 16.98
N ARG A 6 -12.63 8.90 16.38
CA ARG A 6 -11.62 7.84 16.30
C ARG A 6 -10.65 8.23 15.17
N TRP A 7 -9.56 8.89 15.51
CA TRP A 7 -8.51 9.25 14.55
C TRP A 7 -7.95 7.96 13.96
N LYS A 8 -8.27 7.65 12.71
CA LYS A 8 -7.64 6.56 11.96
C LYS A 8 -6.26 7.03 11.53
N CYS A 9 -5.29 6.94 12.44
CA CYS A 9 -3.88 7.17 12.10
C CYS A 9 -3.38 6.00 11.25
N ARG A 10 -2.78 6.33 10.10
CA ARG A 10 -2.05 5.39 9.26
C ARG A 10 -0.58 5.73 9.33
N LEU A 11 0.24 4.79 9.79
CA LEU A 11 1.69 4.91 9.74
C LEU A 11 2.18 4.23 8.48
N LEU A 12 2.88 4.95 7.60
CA LEU A 12 3.54 4.35 6.45
C LEU A 12 5.04 4.27 6.70
N PHE A 13 5.59 3.06 6.65
CA PHE A 13 7.03 2.83 6.58
C PHE A 13 7.39 2.52 5.14
N SER A 14 8.20 3.38 4.52
CA SER A 14 8.64 3.24 3.13
C SER A 14 9.99 3.90 2.94
N ARG A 15 10.72 3.49 1.89
CA ARG A 15 11.95 4.18 1.46
C ARG A 15 11.68 5.43 0.61
N ILE A 16 10.41 5.75 0.34
CA ILE A 16 10.01 6.98 -0.33
C ILE A 16 10.12 8.14 0.64
N ASP A 17 10.81 9.20 0.25
CA ASP A 17 10.73 10.47 0.96
C ASP A 17 9.52 11.26 0.44
N LEU A 18 8.39 11.15 1.15
CA LEU A 18 7.14 11.82 0.80
C LEU A 18 7.22 13.36 0.88
N THR A 19 8.27 13.92 1.48
CA THR A 19 8.46 15.37 1.53
C THR A 19 9.09 15.92 0.25
N GLN A 20 9.77 15.05 -0.52
CA GLN A 20 10.50 15.41 -1.74
C GLN A 20 9.85 14.84 -3.00
N GLU A 21 9.18 13.69 -2.89
CA GLU A 21 8.61 13.00 -4.04
C GLU A 21 7.08 13.19 -4.12
N LYS A 22 6.59 13.57 -5.30
CA LYS A 22 5.16 13.48 -5.60
C LYS A 22 4.82 12.03 -5.89
N VAL A 23 3.79 11.54 -5.21
CA VAL A 23 3.30 10.16 -5.33
C VAL A 23 1.83 10.13 -5.70
N GLU A 24 1.50 9.22 -6.60
CA GLU A 24 0.14 8.85 -6.96
C GLU A 24 -0.20 7.49 -6.34
N VAL A 25 -1.42 7.37 -5.80
CA VAL A 25 -1.94 6.10 -5.30
C VAL A 25 -2.66 5.39 -6.44
N LEU A 26 -2.14 4.23 -6.83
CA LEU A 26 -2.73 3.38 -7.86
C LEU A 26 -3.37 2.16 -7.23
N ARG A 27 -4.47 1.69 -7.82
CA ARG A 27 -5.13 0.45 -7.42
C ARG A 27 -5.12 -0.53 -8.57
N LEU A 28 -4.21 -1.50 -8.50
CA LEU A 28 -3.89 -2.41 -9.60
C LEU A 28 -4.11 -3.87 -9.18
N PRO A 29 -4.42 -4.78 -10.12
CA PRO A 29 -4.44 -6.22 -9.85
C PRO A 29 -3.06 -6.70 -9.36
N HIS A 30 -3.04 -7.39 -8.23
CA HIS A 30 -1.84 -7.98 -7.68
C HIS A 30 -1.41 -9.19 -8.53
N PRO A 31 -0.13 -9.32 -8.87
CA PRO A 31 0.32 -10.35 -9.82
C PRO A 31 0.17 -11.79 -9.31
N SER A 32 0.06 -12.01 -8.01
CA SER A 32 -0.09 -13.36 -7.46
C SER A 32 -1.51 -13.92 -7.54
N ASP A 33 -2.55 -13.08 -7.39
CA ASP A 33 -3.93 -13.55 -7.21
C ASP A 33 -4.97 -12.72 -7.98
N GLY A 34 -4.55 -11.69 -8.71
CA GLY A 34 -5.40 -10.80 -9.50
C GLY A 34 -6.29 -9.88 -8.67
N LYS A 35 -6.24 -9.92 -7.34
CA LYS A 35 -7.06 -9.04 -6.49
C LYS A 35 -6.49 -7.63 -6.50
N LEU A 36 -7.35 -6.64 -6.29
CA LEU A 36 -6.92 -5.24 -6.26
C LEU A 36 -6.06 -4.96 -5.02
N ALA A 37 -4.81 -4.58 -5.24
CA ALA A 37 -3.87 -4.08 -4.24
C ALA A 37 -3.58 -2.60 -4.45
N ASN A 38 -3.05 -1.94 -3.41
CA ASN A 38 -2.67 -0.52 -3.47
C ASN A 38 -1.18 -0.41 -3.76
N PHE A 39 -0.83 0.51 -4.65
CA PHE A 39 0.53 0.84 -5.01
C PHE A 39 0.75 2.35 -4.92
N LEU A 40 1.99 2.77 -4.66
CA LEU A 40 2.43 4.15 -4.78
C LEU A 40 3.35 4.25 -6.00
N LEU A 41 3.03 5.15 -6.93
CA LEU A 41 3.86 5.49 -8.07
C LEU A 41 4.48 6.86 -7.84
N THR A 42 5.81 6.92 -7.84
CA THR A 42 6.56 8.18 -7.74
C THR A 42 6.65 8.86 -9.10
N SER A 43 6.87 10.18 -9.13
CA SER A 43 7.14 10.90 -10.38
C SER A 43 8.40 10.45 -11.10
N ALA A 44 9.32 9.77 -10.40
CA ALA A 44 10.51 9.15 -10.98
C ALA A 44 10.24 7.75 -11.60
N GLY A 45 8.99 7.28 -11.58
CA GLY A 45 8.59 5.98 -12.14
C GLY A 45 8.88 4.78 -11.23
N ARG A 46 9.32 5.00 -9.98
CA ARG A 46 9.47 3.94 -8.98
C ARG A 46 8.11 3.53 -8.44
N LEU A 47 7.90 2.23 -8.27
CA LEU A 47 6.64 1.64 -7.84
C LEU A 47 6.82 0.96 -6.48
N PHE A 48 5.87 1.17 -5.58
CA PHE A 48 5.87 0.56 -4.25
C PHE A 48 4.55 -0.13 -3.99
N GLU A 49 4.60 -1.38 -3.59
CA GLU A 49 3.44 -2.11 -3.10
C GLU A 49 3.14 -1.70 -1.65
N VAL A 50 1.88 -1.39 -1.36
CA VAL A 50 1.44 -1.01 -0.01
C VAL A 50 0.71 -2.16 0.64
N ASN A 51 1.35 -2.76 1.63
CA ASN A 51 0.82 -3.85 2.43
C ASN A 51 0.41 -3.36 3.83
N SER A 52 -0.67 -3.90 4.38
CA SER A 52 -1.04 -3.65 5.78
C SER A 52 -0.39 -4.67 6.70
N PHE A 53 0.30 -4.18 7.73
CA PHE A 53 0.73 -5.02 8.83
C PHE A 53 -0.41 -5.13 9.84
N GLU A 54 -1.15 -6.23 9.77
CA GLU A 54 -2.17 -6.56 10.77
C GLU A 54 -1.71 -7.75 11.61
N ARG A 55 -1.50 -7.52 12.92
CA ARG A 55 -1.30 -8.61 13.87
C ARG A 55 -2.66 -9.30 14.10
N SER A 56 -2.78 -10.55 13.69
CA SER A 56 -3.99 -11.34 13.90
C SER A 56 -4.16 -11.73 15.38
N GLY A 57 -5.37 -11.52 15.92
CA GLY A 57 -5.83 -12.16 17.16
C GLY A 57 -5.38 -11.52 18.48
N TYR A 58 -5.97 -10.38 18.85
CA TYR A 58 -5.86 -9.68 20.15
C TYR A 58 -4.80 -8.56 20.23
N ASN A 59 -5.31 -7.36 20.54
CA ASN A 59 -4.62 -6.07 20.65
C ASN A 59 -3.88 -5.62 19.40
N ARG A 60 -4.58 -4.89 18.52
CA ARG A 60 -3.91 -3.86 17.72
C ARG A 60 -3.35 -2.88 18.75
N GLY A 61 -2.04 -2.93 18.97
CA GLY A 61 -1.38 -2.19 20.05
C GLY A 61 -1.70 -0.70 20.01
N SER A 62 -1.19 0.07 20.97
CA SER A 62 -1.24 1.52 20.87
C SER A 62 0.15 2.06 20.56
N ILE A 63 0.22 3.14 19.81
CA ILE A 63 1.45 3.87 19.53
C ILE A 63 1.32 5.28 20.07
N PHE A 64 2.44 5.90 20.40
CA PHE A 64 2.51 7.34 20.57
C PHE A 64 2.93 7.96 19.23
N ALA A 65 2.17 8.92 18.73
CA ALA A 65 2.50 9.72 17.56
C ALA A 65 2.94 11.11 18.04
N GLY A 66 4.22 11.43 17.89
CA GLY A 66 4.83 12.58 18.57
C GLY A 66 4.89 12.38 20.09
N ASP A 67 4.87 13.47 20.84
CA ASP A 67 5.22 13.43 22.27
C ASP A 67 4.06 13.03 23.18
N GLU A 68 2.80 13.32 22.80
CA GLU A 68 1.65 13.15 23.71
C GLU A 68 0.44 12.42 23.10
N THR A 69 0.44 12.14 21.79
CA THR A 69 -0.76 11.60 21.13
C THR A 69 -0.76 10.07 21.15
N LEU A 70 -1.56 9.47 22.03
CA LEU A 70 -1.80 8.02 22.01
C LEU A 70 -2.82 7.66 20.91
N VAL A 71 -2.35 6.91 19.91
CA VAL A 71 -3.20 6.32 18.88
C VAL A 71 -3.47 4.86 19.24
N ARG A 72 -4.75 4.54 19.42
CA ARG A 72 -5.22 3.17 19.59
C ARG A 72 -5.54 2.55 18.23
N ASP A 73 -5.28 1.26 18.09
CA ASP A 73 -5.54 0.49 16.87
C ASP A 73 -4.90 1.11 15.60
N PRO A 74 -3.61 1.51 15.61
CA PRO A 74 -2.99 2.15 14.45
C PRO A 74 -2.97 1.20 13.26
N HIS A 75 -3.20 1.76 12.06
CA HIS A 75 -3.05 1.02 10.82
C HIS A 75 -1.62 1.20 10.33
N VAL A 76 -0.80 0.16 10.48
CA VAL A 76 0.58 0.17 10.00
C VAL A 76 0.61 -0.32 8.56
N LEU A 77 1.17 0.50 7.69
CA LEU A 77 1.35 0.26 6.27
C LEU A 77 2.84 0.15 5.96
N LEU A 78 3.20 -0.82 5.12
CA LEU A 78 4.54 -1.03 4.62
C LEU A 78 4.54 -0.78 3.12
N GLY A 79 5.34 0.19 2.68
CA GLY A 79 5.58 0.48 1.27
C GLY A 79 6.88 -0.19 0.82
N THR A 80 6.79 -1.30 0.09
CA THR A 80 7.95 -2.04 -0.39
C THR A 80 8.17 -1.74 -1.87
N GLU A 81 9.38 -1.35 -2.26
CA GLU A 81 9.70 -1.11 -3.66
C GLU A 81 9.58 -2.40 -4.47
N VAL A 82 8.88 -2.32 -5.61
CA VAL A 82 8.66 -3.45 -6.51
C VAL A 82 9.04 -3.05 -7.92
N ALA A 83 9.61 -3.98 -8.69
CA ALA A 83 9.91 -3.74 -10.08
C ALA A 83 8.58 -3.59 -10.87
N PRO A 84 8.37 -2.50 -11.63
CA PRO A 84 7.10 -2.26 -12.34
C PRO A 84 6.70 -3.41 -13.28
N VAL A 85 7.68 -4.10 -13.86
CA VAL A 85 7.46 -5.27 -14.72
C VAL A 85 6.60 -6.35 -14.04
N MET A 86 6.74 -6.54 -12.73
CA MET A 86 6.02 -7.58 -11.99
C MET A 86 4.51 -7.37 -12.04
N VAL A 87 4.05 -6.11 -12.06
CA VAL A 87 2.62 -5.77 -12.14
C VAL A 87 2.11 -5.82 -13.59
N LEU A 88 2.99 -5.69 -14.58
CA LEU A 88 2.64 -5.76 -16.01
C LEU A 88 2.56 -7.21 -16.53
N LEU A 89 3.27 -8.15 -15.92
CA LEU A 89 3.31 -9.56 -16.35
C LEU A 89 1.91 -10.18 -16.54
N PRO A 90 0.92 -10.01 -15.64
CA PRO A 90 -0.43 -10.56 -15.83
C PRO A 90 -1.12 -10.04 -17.10
N TYR A 91 -0.90 -8.77 -17.46
CA TYR A 91 -1.47 -8.17 -18.67
C TYR A 91 -0.82 -8.69 -19.94
N LEU A 92 0.49 -8.93 -19.90
CA LEU A 92 1.21 -9.53 -21.03
C LEU A 92 0.82 -11.01 -21.23
N ALA A 93 0.63 -11.74 -20.12
CA ALA A 93 0.20 -13.13 -20.16
C ALA A 93 -1.23 -13.29 -20.73
N SER A 94 -2.14 -12.38 -20.38
CA SER A 94 -3.52 -12.42 -20.89
C SER A 94 -3.65 -12.06 -22.38
N GLN A 95 -2.68 -11.32 -22.93
CA GLN A 95 -2.62 -10.99 -24.36
C GLN A 95 -2.17 -12.18 -25.24
N LYS A 96 -1.30 -13.06 -24.73
CA LYS A 96 -0.83 -14.24 -25.50
C LYS A 96 -1.97 -15.18 -25.90
N GLY A 97 -2.95 -15.39 -25.02
CA GLY A 97 -4.12 -16.22 -25.34
C GLY A 97 -5.05 -15.62 -26.41
N ASN A 98 -4.87 -14.35 -26.78
CA ASN A 98 -5.67 -13.67 -27.79
C ASN A 98 -5.03 -13.70 -29.19
N GLN A 99 -3.72 -13.99 -29.29
CA GLN A 99 -3.04 -14.18 -30.58
C GLN A 99 -3.35 -15.55 -31.20
N ASP A 100 -3.64 -16.58 -30.40
CA ASP A 100 -4.01 -17.92 -30.91
C ASP A 100 -5.45 -17.99 -31.45
N ARG A 101 -6.20 -16.87 -31.45
CA ARG A 101 -7.60 -16.78 -31.92
C ARG A 101 -7.78 -15.96 -33.21
N LEU A 102 -6.71 -15.46 -33.80
CA LEU A 102 -6.68 -14.76 -35.10
C LEU A 102 -5.99 -15.64 -36.15
#